data_AF-A0A401X3B6-F1
#
_entry.id   AF-A0A401X3B6-F1
#
_cell.length_a   1.000
_cell.length_b   1.000
_cell.length_c   1.000
_cell.angle_alpha   90.00
_cell.angle_beta   90.00
_cell.angle_gamma   90.00
#
_symmetry.space_group_name_H-M   'P 1'
#
loop_
_entity.id
_entity.type
_entity.pdbx_description
1 polymer ?
#
loop_
_entity_poly.entity_id
_entity_poly.type
_entity_poly.pdbx_seq_one_letter_code
_entity_poly.pdbx_strand_id
1 'polypeptide(L)'
;MAQFYRGVDPAYATGALQDAIGQIYFLERKSATATVVACVCSGIAGTVIPAGATAQDSSGYTYSCTSGGTIGTDGTVTLDFQNETAGAIACAAGTLTTIASGVSGWTAITNPADGVVGADEESATEFEARRAESVALNAVGTVDAILANVRSVDGVIDAYVYANDTTADATVGNVDIPAHCIYVCVSGGADADVATAIWKKKPPGIPTTGSTTVTVTDSGNGYATPPSYSISFTRAAAQAVHVLVTLSASVLTPQDYASQIQSAVLSAFENAAETKIAGTVYASIFYSVVAALGSWVRIVNIKVSLDGTTWADDITVSAAQIPTLSSADITVASS
;
A
#
# COMPACT_ATOMS: atom_id res chain seq x y z
N MET A 1 -1.03 -41.68 2.96
CA MET A 1 -0.51 -41.01 4.18
C MET A 1 0.08 -39.63 3.88
N ALA A 2 1.02 -39.47 2.93
CA ALA A 2 1.66 -38.18 2.63
C ALA A 2 0.71 -37.06 2.13
N GLN A 3 -0.36 -37.39 1.43
CA GLN A 3 -1.34 -36.39 0.93
C GLN A 3 -2.17 -35.75 2.06
N PHE A 4 -2.41 -36.48 3.16
CA PHE A 4 -3.17 -35.98 4.32
C PHE A 4 -2.34 -34.98 5.14
N TYR A 5 -1.03 -35.20 5.27
CA TYR A 5 -0.12 -34.27 5.95
C TYR A 5 0.17 -32.99 5.16
N ARG A 6 0.03 -33.01 3.83
CA ARG A 6 0.13 -31.77 3.03
C ARG A 6 -1.10 -30.86 3.18
N GLY A 7 -2.25 -31.42 3.56
CA GLY A 7 -3.47 -30.66 3.76
C GLY A 7 -3.51 -29.82 5.05
N VAL A 8 -2.58 -30.06 5.99
CA VAL A 8 -2.45 -29.23 7.21
C VAL A 8 -1.42 -28.11 7.04
N ASP A 9 -0.60 -28.16 5.99
CA ASP A 9 0.33 -27.09 5.67
C ASP A 9 -0.43 -26.00 4.92
N PRO A 10 -0.49 -24.77 5.45
CA PRO A 10 -1.19 -23.67 4.81
C PRO A 10 -0.68 -23.35 3.40
N ALA A 11 0.56 -23.71 3.04
CA ALA A 11 1.13 -23.50 1.71
C ALA A 11 0.71 -24.55 0.67
N TYR A 12 0.19 -25.71 1.10
CA TYR A 12 -0.18 -26.82 0.22
C TYR A 12 -1.62 -27.30 0.39
N ALA A 13 -2.37 -26.72 1.33
CA ALA A 13 -3.77 -27.03 1.56
C ALA A 13 -4.66 -26.60 0.39
N THR A 14 -5.64 -27.44 0.03
CA THR A 14 -6.60 -27.19 -1.04
C THR A 14 -8.00 -27.62 -0.62
N GLY A 15 -9.03 -27.06 -1.27
CA GLY A 15 -10.44 -27.38 -1.01
C GLY A 15 -10.85 -27.11 0.44
N ALA A 16 -11.67 -28.00 1.01
CA ALA A 16 -12.23 -27.83 2.36
C ALA A 16 -11.19 -27.63 3.47
N LEU A 17 -9.97 -28.17 3.32
CA LEU A 17 -8.89 -27.94 4.29
C LEU A 17 -8.30 -26.52 4.18
N GLN A 18 -8.23 -25.95 2.97
CA GLN A 18 -7.82 -24.56 2.77
C GLN A 18 -8.86 -23.61 3.40
N ASP A 19 -10.14 -23.90 3.21
CA ASP A 19 -11.23 -23.10 3.78
C ASP A 19 -11.25 -23.22 5.31
N ALA A 20 -11.04 -24.42 5.86
CA ALA A 20 -10.93 -24.63 7.31
C ALA A 20 -9.74 -23.88 7.93
N ILE A 21 -8.59 -23.83 7.25
CA ILE A 21 -7.44 -23.01 7.67
C ILE A 21 -7.80 -21.52 7.59
N GLY A 22 -8.48 -21.08 6.53
CA GLY A 22 -8.97 -19.70 6.40
C GLY A 22 -9.89 -19.28 7.55
N GLN A 23 -10.77 -20.17 8.01
CA GLN A 23 -11.66 -19.91 9.15
C GLN A 23 -10.91 -19.68 10.47
N ILE A 24 -9.72 -20.27 10.67
CA ILE A 24 -8.86 -19.95 11.84
C ILE A 24 -8.49 -18.46 11.86
N TYR A 25 -8.38 -17.84 10.69
CA TYR A 25 -8.10 -16.42 10.50
C TYR A 25 -9.35 -15.57 10.26
N PHE A 26 -10.54 -16.11 10.54
CA PHE A 26 -11.84 -15.45 10.31
C PHE A 26 -12.09 -15.03 8.86
N LEU A 27 -11.48 -15.74 7.90
CA LEU A 27 -11.69 -15.51 6.48
C LEU A 27 -12.59 -16.60 5.90
N GLU A 28 -13.64 -16.18 5.22
CA GLU A 28 -14.47 -17.03 4.37
C GLU A 28 -14.19 -16.71 2.90
N ARG A 29 -14.32 -17.72 2.03
CA ARG A 29 -14.14 -17.56 0.58
C ARG A 29 -15.24 -16.64 0.03
N LYS A 30 -14.88 -15.72 -0.86
CA LYS A 30 -15.91 -14.90 -1.52
C LYS A 30 -16.73 -15.79 -2.45
N SER A 31 -18.01 -15.92 -2.16
CA SER A 31 -18.96 -16.66 -2.99
C SER A 31 -19.12 -16.00 -4.36
N ALA A 32 -19.47 -16.80 -5.36
CA ALA A 32 -19.86 -16.29 -6.66
C ALA A 32 -21.06 -15.33 -6.52
N THR A 33 -21.01 -14.20 -7.23
CA THR A 33 -22.13 -13.27 -7.33
C THR A 33 -22.80 -13.43 -8.68
N ALA A 34 -24.13 -13.36 -8.71
CA ALA A 34 -24.87 -13.46 -9.96
C ALA A 34 -24.99 -12.09 -10.64
N THR A 35 -24.95 -12.11 -11.97
CA THR A 35 -25.14 -10.92 -12.81
C THR A 35 -26.53 -10.31 -12.59
N VAL A 36 -26.57 -8.97 -12.45
CA VAL A 36 -27.81 -8.20 -12.28
C VAL A 36 -28.01 -7.30 -13.49
N VAL A 37 -29.23 -7.26 -14.02
CA VAL A 37 -29.59 -6.54 -15.25
C VAL A 37 -30.86 -5.72 -15.01
N ALA A 38 -30.77 -4.41 -15.21
CA ALA A 38 -31.95 -3.55 -15.23
C ALA A 38 -32.73 -3.75 -16.53
N CYS A 39 -33.96 -4.23 -16.43
CA CYS A 39 -34.80 -4.55 -17.57
C CYS A 39 -36.06 -3.69 -17.58
N VAL A 40 -36.45 -3.25 -18.77
CA VAL A 40 -37.72 -2.58 -19.02
C VAL A 40 -38.76 -3.64 -19.36
N CYS A 41 -39.72 -3.83 -18.48
CA CYS A 41 -40.89 -4.66 -18.69
C CYS A 41 -42.03 -3.81 -19.25
N SER A 42 -42.69 -4.29 -20.30
CA SER A 42 -43.84 -3.60 -20.91
C SER A 42 -45.08 -4.48 -20.94
N GLY A 43 -46.26 -3.87 -20.80
CA GLY A 43 -47.51 -4.60 -20.73
C GLY A 43 -48.72 -3.72 -20.40
N ILE A 44 -49.77 -4.34 -19.88
CA ILE A 44 -51.01 -3.64 -19.51
C ILE A 44 -50.76 -2.80 -18.25
N ALA A 45 -51.14 -1.52 -18.30
CA ALA A 45 -51.04 -0.63 -17.15
C ALA A 45 -51.78 -1.19 -15.93
N GLY A 46 -51.12 -1.19 -14.77
CA GLY A 46 -51.65 -1.76 -13.54
C GLY A 46 -51.36 -3.26 -13.35
N THR A 47 -50.74 -3.95 -14.31
CA THR A 47 -50.25 -5.32 -14.11
C THR A 47 -49.10 -5.33 -13.10
N VAL A 48 -49.18 -6.22 -12.10
CA VAL A 48 -48.15 -6.43 -11.09
C VAL A 48 -47.24 -7.58 -11.52
N ILE A 49 -45.95 -7.30 -11.66
CA ILE A 49 -44.89 -8.30 -11.85
C ILE A 49 -44.38 -8.68 -10.46
N PRO A 50 -44.58 -9.93 -9.99
CA PRO A 50 -44.13 -10.33 -8.67
C PRO A 50 -42.61 -10.47 -8.61
N ALA A 51 -42.05 -10.32 -7.41
CA ALA A 51 -40.68 -10.76 -7.15
C ALA A 51 -40.57 -12.26 -7.43
N GLY A 52 -39.47 -12.68 -8.07
CA GLY A 52 -39.28 -14.05 -8.56
C GLY A 52 -39.90 -14.34 -9.93
N ALA A 53 -40.50 -13.36 -10.62
CA ALA A 53 -40.88 -13.52 -12.03
C ALA A 53 -39.63 -13.76 -12.89
N THR A 54 -39.70 -14.66 -13.87
CA THR A 54 -38.53 -15.12 -14.62
C THR A 54 -38.53 -14.69 -16.08
N ALA A 55 -37.34 -14.41 -16.58
CA ALA A 55 -37.05 -14.08 -17.97
C ALA A 55 -35.76 -14.78 -18.43
N GLN A 56 -35.58 -14.97 -19.72
CA GLN A 56 -34.46 -15.68 -20.31
C GLN A 56 -33.76 -14.83 -21.36
N ASP A 57 -32.44 -14.92 -21.39
CA ASP A 57 -31.61 -14.30 -22.42
C ASP A 57 -31.48 -15.15 -23.70
N SER A 58 -30.86 -14.59 -24.72
CA SER A 58 -30.57 -15.28 -25.99
C SER A 58 -29.59 -16.45 -25.88
N SER A 59 -28.82 -16.51 -24.79
CA SER A 59 -27.83 -17.56 -24.50
C SER A 59 -28.42 -18.71 -23.69
N GLY A 60 -29.67 -18.59 -23.24
CA GLY A 60 -30.41 -19.59 -22.48
C GLY A 60 -30.33 -19.43 -20.95
N TYR A 61 -29.70 -18.37 -20.42
CA TYR A 61 -29.64 -18.11 -18.99
C TYR A 61 -30.94 -17.50 -18.47
N THR A 62 -31.43 -18.03 -17.35
CA THR A 62 -32.64 -17.56 -16.68
C THR A 62 -32.31 -16.51 -15.63
N TYR A 63 -33.08 -15.44 -15.61
CA TYR A 63 -33.00 -14.35 -14.65
C TYR A 63 -34.32 -14.22 -13.91
N SER A 64 -34.25 -13.93 -12.61
CA SER A 64 -35.39 -13.75 -11.73
C SER A 64 -35.48 -12.29 -11.24
N CYS A 65 -36.70 -11.77 -11.15
CA CYS A 65 -36.97 -10.40 -10.71
C CYS A 65 -36.67 -10.26 -9.21
N THR A 66 -35.73 -9.39 -8.85
CA THR A 66 -35.27 -9.22 -7.44
C THR A 66 -36.28 -8.46 -6.60
N SER A 67 -36.86 -7.40 -7.15
CA SER A 67 -37.95 -6.64 -6.57
C SER A 67 -39.07 -6.57 -7.59
N GLY A 68 -40.27 -7.04 -7.22
CA GLY A 68 -41.44 -6.92 -8.07
C GLY A 68 -41.86 -5.46 -8.25
N GLY A 69 -42.68 -5.18 -9.24
CA GLY A 69 -43.21 -3.84 -9.47
C GLY A 69 -44.44 -3.84 -10.37
N THR A 70 -45.09 -2.68 -10.44
CA THR A 70 -46.33 -2.51 -11.20
C THR A 70 -46.06 -1.72 -12.47
N ILE A 71 -46.60 -2.17 -13.60
CA ILE A 71 -46.51 -1.48 -14.88
C ILE A 71 -47.24 -0.14 -14.78
N GLY A 72 -46.53 0.95 -15.08
CA GLY A 72 -47.03 2.32 -15.01
C GLY A 72 -48.12 2.61 -16.04
N THR A 73 -48.68 3.82 -15.97
CA THR A 73 -49.67 4.31 -16.97
C THR A 73 -49.07 4.54 -18.35
N ASP A 74 -47.76 4.63 -18.45
CA ASP A 74 -46.96 4.64 -19.67
C ASP A 74 -46.80 3.24 -20.31
N GLY A 75 -47.26 2.19 -19.63
CA GLY A 75 -47.19 0.81 -20.11
C GLY A 75 -45.83 0.15 -19.87
N THR A 76 -44.94 0.77 -19.09
CA THR A 76 -43.61 0.22 -18.78
C THR A 76 -43.27 0.26 -17.29
N VAL A 77 -42.31 -0.56 -16.87
CA VAL A 77 -41.66 -0.50 -15.56
C VAL A 77 -40.23 -1.02 -15.67
N THR A 78 -39.28 -0.36 -15.00
CA THR A 78 -37.89 -0.83 -14.91
C THR A 78 -37.73 -1.65 -13.64
N LEU A 79 -37.28 -2.91 -13.78
CA LEU A 79 -37.05 -3.83 -12.67
C LEU A 79 -35.70 -4.51 -12.83
N ASP A 80 -35.06 -4.84 -11.70
CA ASP A 80 -33.78 -5.52 -11.69
C ASP A 80 -33.96 -7.04 -11.69
N PHE A 81 -33.37 -7.69 -12.69
CA PHE A 81 -33.38 -9.13 -12.88
C PHE A 81 -31.99 -9.70 -12.57
N GLN A 82 -31.93 -10.70 -11.70
CA GLN A 82 -30.70 -11.37 -11.30
C GLN A 82 -30.63 -12.77 -11.92
N ASN A 83 -29.49 -13.14 -12.49
CA ASN A 83 -29.27 -14.47 -13.05
C ASN A 83 -29.43 -15.54 -11.96
N GLU A 84 -30.13 -16.63 -12.26
CA GLU A 84 -30.25 -17.77 -11.33
C GLU A 84 -28.94 -18.56 -11.22
N THR A 85 -28.08 -18.48 -12.24
CA THR A 85 -26.73 -19.03 -12.22
C THR A 85 -25.73 -17.96 -11.78
N ALA A 86 -25.06 -18.19 -10.66
CA ALA A 86 -24.00 -17.32 -10.18
C ALA A 86 -22.70 -17.48 -11.00
N GLY A 87 -21.94 -16.39 -11.15
CA GLY A 87 -20.69 -16.37 -11.91
C GLY A 87 -20.59 -15.15 -12.83
N ALA A 88 -19.44 -15.02 -13.50
CA ALA A 88 -19.13 -13.93 -14.42
C ALA A 88 -19.84 -14.08 -15.79
N ILE A 89 -21.17 -14.19 -15.77
CA ILE A 89 -21.99 -14.37 -16.98
C ILE A 89 -22.42 -13.01 -17.51
N ALA A 90 -21.83 -12.57 -18.63
CA ALA A 90 -22.20 -11.31 -19.24
C ALA A 90 -23.61 -11.36 -19.87
N CYS A 91 -24.41 -10.33 -19.62
CA CYS A 91 -25.69 -10.11 -20.30
C CYS A 91 -25.58 -8.82 -21.12
N ALA A 92 -25.44 -8.93 -22.43
CA ALA A 92 -25.27 -7.75 -23.29
C ALA A 92 -26.62 -7.03 -23.52
N ALA A 93 -26.59 -5.75 -23.86
CA ALA A 93 -27.78 -4.97 -24.15
C ALA A 93 -28.64 -5.65 -25.22
N GLY A 94 -29.94 -5.76 -24.95
CA GLY A 94 -30.93 -6.35 -25.83
C GLY A 94 -30.93 -7.89 -25.90
N THR A 95 -30.16 -8.61 -25.07
CA THR A 95 -30.17 -10.08 -25.08
C THR A 95 -31.26 -10.69 -24.21
N LEU A 96 -31.76 -9.97 -23.19
CA LEU A 96 -32.78 -10.46 -22.26
C LEU A 96 -34.17 -10.06 -22.76
N THR A 97 -34.75 -10.94 -23.59
CA THR A 97 -35.99 -10.62 -24.35
C THR A 97 -37.12 -11.60 -24.15
N THR A 98 -36.86 -12.79 -23.60
CA THR A 98 -37.85 -13.87 -23.53
C THR A 98 -38.47 -13.92 -22.14
N ILE A 99 -39.79 -13.83 -22.04
CA ILE A 99 -40.50 -13.99 -20.76
C ILE A 99 -40.64 -15.48 -20.47
N ALA A 100 -40.16 -15.94 -19.31
CA ALA A 100 -40.23 -17.35 -18.89
C ALA A 100 -41.39 -17.61 -17.91
N SER A 101 -41.81 -16.61 -17.12
CA SER A 101 -42.98 -16.73 -16.23
C SER A 101 -44.28 -16.25 -16.86
N GLY A 102 -45.37 -17.02 -16.72
CA GLY A 102 -46.69 -16.68 -17.24
C GLY A 102 -47.45 -15.63 -16.41
N VAL A 103 -47.02 -14.36 -16.44
CA VAL A 103 -47.74 -13.26 -15.79
C VAL A 103 -48.74 -12.62 -16.75
N SER A 104 -50.04 -12.72 -16.46
CA SER A 104 -51.10 -12.15 -17.31
C SER A 104 -51.00 -10.62 -17.36
N GLY A 105 -50.83 -10.08 -18.57
CA GLY A 105 -50.66 -8.65 -18.82
C GLY A 105 -49.21 -8.19 -18.95
N TRP A 106 -48.22 -9.05 -18.73
CA TRP A 106 -46.82 -8.78 -19.08
C TRP A 106 -46.56 -9.26 -20.52
N THR A 107 -46.14 -8.35 -21.41
CA THR A 107 -46.12 -8.61 -22.86
C THR A 107 -44.71 -8.67 -23.45
N ALA A 108 -43.78 -7.87 -22.95
CA ALA A 108 -42.38 -7.94 -23.37
C ALA A 108 -41.41 -7.50 -22.26
N ILE A 109 -40.15 -7.90 -22.41
CA ILE A 109 -39.01 -7.48 -21.59
C ILE A 109 -37.84 -7.15 -22.51
N THR A 110 -37.06 -6.14 -22.15
CA THR A 110 -35.79 -5.84 -22.82
C THR A 110 -34.82 -5.19 -21.83
N ASN A 111 -33.53 -5.49 -21.94
CA ASN A 111 -32.49 -4.77 -21.20
C ASN A 111 -31.85 -3.70 -22.11
N PRO A 112 -32.06 -2.40 -21.85
CA PRO A 112 -31.52 -1.33 -22.69
C PRO A 112 -30.00 -1.15 -22.56
N ALA A 113 -29.39 -1.69 -21.50
CA ALA A 113 -27.97 -1.63 -21.23
C ALA A 113 -27.42 -3.02 -20.85
N ASP A 114 -26.09 -3.13 -20.90
CA ASP A 114 -25.37 -4.31 -20.43
C ASP A 114 -25.62 -4.51 -18.92
N GLY A 115 -25.71 -5.78 -18.52
CA GLY A 115 -25.81 -6.18 -17.11
C GLY A 115 -24.53 -5.89 -16.35
N VAL A 116 -24.68 -5.65 -15.04
CA VAL A 116 -23.55 -5.66 -14.11
C VAL A 116 -23.13 -7.10 -13.92
N VAL A 117 -22.02 -7.47 -14.57
CA VAL A 117 -21.49 -8.84 -14.56
C VAL A 117 -21.15 -9.24 -13.13
N GLY A 118 -21.60 -10.43 -12.74
CA GLY A 118 -21.22 -11.06 -11.48
C GLY A 118 -19.74 -11.45 -11.44
N ALA A 119 -19.34 -12.12 -10.36
CA ALA A 119 -18.01 -12.67 -10.20
C ALA A 119 -18.10 -14.16 -9.95
N ASP A 120 -17.10 -14.89 -10.43
CA ASP A 120 -16.92 -16.29 -10.08
C ASP A 120 -16.51 -16.43 -8.60
N GLU A 121 -16.66 -17.63 -8.07
CA GLU A 121 -16.16 -17.95 -6.73
C GLU A 121 -14.65 -17.74 -6.67
N GLU A 122 -14.17 -17.11 -5.59
CA GLU A 122 -12.76 -16.80 -5.40
C GLU A 122 -11.89 -18.05 -5.54
N SER A 123 -10.87 -18.01 -6.38
CA SER A 123 -10.03 -19.17 -6.65
C SER A 123 -9.15 -19.54 -5.44
N ALA A 124 -8.63 -20.78 -5.42
CA ALA A 124 -7.73 -21.22 -4.36
C ALA A 124 -6.47 -20.34 -4.23
N THR A 125 -5.94 -19.83 -5.35
CA THR A 125 -4.75 -18.97 -5.39
C THR A 125 -5.06 -17.56 -4.87
N GLU A 126 -6.20 -16.98 -5.25
CA GLU A 126 -6.62 -15.67 -4.77
C GLU A 126 -6.96 -15.68 -3.27
N PHE A 127 -7.64 -16.74 -2.81
CA PHE A 127 -7.93 -16.93 -1.40
C PHE A 127 -6.65 -17.04 -0.56
N GLU A 128 -5.64 -17.76 -1.06
CA GLU A 128 -4.34 -17.89 -0.41
C GLU A 128 -3.59 -16.55 -0.34
N ALA A 129 -3.54 -15.81 -1.46
CA ALA A 129 -2.93 -14.49 -1.50
C ALA A 129 -3.58 -13.54 -0.48
N ARG A 130 -4.93 -13.52 -0.43
CA ARG A 130 -5.68 -12.72 0.55
C ARG A 130 -5.45 -13.18 1.98
N ARG A 131 -5.30 -14.50 2.23
CA ARG A 131 -4.95 -15.01 3.57
C ARG A 131 -3.57 -14.53 3.99
N ALA A 132 -2.57 -14.64 3.11
CA ALA A 132 -1.23 -14.17 3.38
C ALA A 132 -1.19 -12.65 3.68
N GLU A 133 -1.93 -11.86 2.90
CA GLU A 133 -2.11 -10.43 3.14
C GLU A 133 -2.80 -10.14 4.48
N SER A 134 -3.84 -10.89 4.84
CA SER A 134 -4.51 -10.77 6.15
C SER A 134 -3.56 -11.04 7.31
N VAL A 135 -2.71 -12.07 7.24
CA VAL A 135 -1.73 -12.36 8.28
C VAL A 135 -0.70 -11.22 8.39
N ALA A 136 -0.21 -10.70 7.27
CA ALA A 136 0.71 -9.57 7.25
C ALA A 136 0.07 -8.27 7.77
N LEU A 137 -1.19 -8.02 7.44
CA LEU A 137 -2.00 -6.90 7.93
C LEU A 137 -2.27 -7.00 9.44
N ASN A 138 -2.32 -8.20 10.01
CA ASN A 138 -2.56 -8.43 11.44
C ASN A 138 -1.31 -8.42 12.32
N ALA A 139 -0.11 -8.22 11.76
CA ALA A 139 1.07 -7.97 12.58
C ALA A 139 0.89 -6.65 13.35
N VAL A 140 0.85 -6.74 14.68
CA VAL A 140 0.72 -5.62 15.62
C VAL A 140 1.79 -5.77 16.69
N GLY A 141 2.39 -4.66 17.12
CA GLY A 141 3.32 -4.66 18.25
C GLY A 141 4.80 -4.88 17.93
N THR A 142 5.18 -5.28 16.72
CA THR A 142 6.59 -5.32 16.31
C THR A 142 7.03 -3.97 15.75
N VAL A 143 8.31 -3.63 15.95
CA VAL A 143 8.96 -2.44 15.36
C VAL A 143 8.78 -2.43 13.84
N ASP A 144 8.90 -3.59 13.20
CA ASP A 144 8.73 -3.75 11.75
C ASP A 144 7.30 -3.43 11.27
N ALA A 145 6.28 -3.79 12.05
CA ALA A 145 4.89 -3.51 11.70
C ALA A 145 4.59 -2.00 11.77
N ILE A 146 5.13 -1.31 12.78
CA ILE A 146 5.02 0.15 12.89
C ILE A 146 5.76 0.81 11.71
N LEU A 147 6.99 0.39 11.44
CA LEU A 147 7.81 0.92 10.35
C LEU A 147 7.12 0.74 8.99
N ALA A 148 6.62 -0.47 8.69
CA ALA A 148 5.94 -0.77 7.43
C ALA A 148 4.68 0.09 7.25
N ASN A 149 3.87 0.22 8.31
CA ASN A 149 2.62 0.97 8.24
C ASN A 149 2.84 2.48 8.12
N VAL A 150 3.88 3.03 8.75
CA VAL A 150 4.27 4.45 8.58
C VAL A 150 4.81 4.69 7.17
N ARG A 151 5.63 3.79 6.63
CA ARG A 151 6.13 3.91 5.24
C ARG A 151 5.03 3.78 4.18
N SER A 152 3.91 3.14 4.48
CA SER A 152 2.76 3.06 3.56
C SER A 152 1.86 4.30 3.57
N VAL A 153 2.12 5.28 4.44
CA VAL A 153 1.37 6.55 4.44
C VAL A 153 1.75 7.36 3.20
N ASP A 154 0.74 7.91 2.52
CA ASP A 154 0.96 8.73 1.33
C ASP A 154 1.86 9.95 1.63
N GLY A 155 2.80 10.21 0.72
CA GLY A 155 3.79 11.26 0.85
C GLY A 155 4.93 11.02 1.85
N VAL A 156 4.98 9.87 2.55
CA VAL A 156 6.15 9.50 3.37
C VAL A 156 7.30 9.06 2.47
N ILE A 157 8.48 9.64 2.69
CA ILE A 157 9.71 9.39 1.93
C ILE A 157 10.52 8.29 2.63
N ASP A 158 10.70 8.42 3.94
CA ASP A 158 11.35 7.40 4.76
C ASP A 158 10.90 7.50 6.22
N ALA A 159 11.09 6.40 6.95
CA ALA A 159 10.81 6.31 8.37
C ALA A 159 11.85 5.45 9.07
N TYR A 160 12.09 5.76 10.34
CA TYR A 160 12.94 5.02 11.25
C TYR A 160 12.17 4.77 12.54
N VAL A 161 12.20 3.54 13.05
CA VAL A 161 11.51 3.16 14.28
C VAL A 161 12.49 2.42 15.17
N TYR A 162 12.51 2.79 16.45
CA TYR A 162 13.30 2.13 17.49
C TYR A 162 12.45 1.95 18.74
N ALA A 163 12.55 0.79 19.38
CA ALA A 163 11.91 0.52 20.67
C ALA A 163 12.99 0.39 21.75
N ASN A 164 12.89 1.20 22.80
CA ASN A 164 13.70 1.04 23.99
C ASN A 164 12.97 0.14 25.00
N ASP A 165 13.20 -1.16 24.93
CA ASP A 165 12.58 -2.12 25.86
C ASP A 165 13.30 -2.20 27.22
N THR A 166 14.38 -1.44 27.41
CA THR A 166 15.17 -1.46 28.64
C THR A 166 14.56 -0.56 29.72
N THR A 167 14.99 -0.78 30.96
CA THR A 167 14.58 0.01 32.13
C THR A 167 15.36 1.32 32.28
N ALA A 168 16.23 1.66 31.33
CA ALA A 168 17.06 2.87 31.35
C ALA A 168 16.90 3.64 30.04
N ASP A 169 17.21 4.94 30.07
CA ASP A 169 17.21 5.75 28.86
C ASP A 169 18.32 5.27 27.91
N ALA A 170 18.02 5.28 26.62
CA ALA A 170 18.95 4.86 25.57
C ALA A 170 19.22 6.02 24.62
N THR A 171 20.48 6.22 24.24
CA THR A 171 20.85 7.20 23.21
C THR A 171 21.11 6.49 21.89
N VAL A 172 20.32 6.79 20.87
CA VAL A 172 20.45 6.21 19.51
C VAL A 172 20.64 7.34 18.52
N GLY A 173 21.79 7.36 17.84
CA GLY A 173 22.12 8.39 16.86
C GLY A 173 21.94 9.81 17.40
N ASN A 174 22.48 10.10 18.60
CA ASN A 174 22.35 11.39 19.31
C ASN A 174 20.92 11.80 19.71
N VAL A 175 19.99 10.86 19.74
CA VAL A 175 18.64 11.08 20.27
C VAL A 175 18.48 10.30 21.56
N ASP A 176 18.07 10.97 22.64
CA ASP A 176 17.75 10.32 23.90
C ASP A 176 16.32 9.79 23.89
N ILE A 177 16.19 8.49 24.12
CA ILE A 177 14.95 7.73 24.07
C ILE A 177 14.70 7.18 25.47
N PRO A 178 13.65 7.65 26.17
CA PRO A 178 13.38 7.22 27.53
C PRO A 178 13.14 5.72 27.65
N ALA A 179 13.31 5.17 28.85
CA ALA A 179 12.96 3.78 29.15
C ALA A 179 11.52 3.44 28.72
N HIS A 180 11.31 2.22 28.21
CA HIS A 180 10.01 1.70 27.76
C HIS A 180 9.25 2.60 26.77
N CYS A 181 9.96 3.27 25.85
CA CYS A 181 9.37 4.13 24.83
C CYS A 181 9.64 3.62 23.41
N ILE A 182 8.70 3.92 22.51
CA ILE A 182 8.90 3.80 21.06
C ILE A 182 9.26 5.17 20.49
N TYR A 183 10.34 5.22 19.73
CA TYR A 183 10.75 6.37 18.95
C TYR A 183 10.43 6.13 17.48
N VAL A 184 9.77 7.11 16.86
CA VAL A 184 9.49 7.12 15.43
C VAL A 184 10.02 8.43 14.85
N CYS A 185 10.85 8.33 13.82
CA CYS A 185 11.31 9.47 13.02
C CYS A 185 10.79 9.29 11.60
N VAL A 186 10.21 10.34 11.01
CA VAL A 186 9.61 10.28 9.67
C VAL A 186 9.96 11.50 8.84
N SER A 187 10.22 11.28 7.55
CA SER A 187 10.37 12.31 6.52
C SER A 187 9.19 12.23 5.55
N GLY A 188 8.49 13.35 5.34
CA GLY A 188 7.30 13.41 4.47
C GLY A 188 6.00 12.92 5.14
N GLY A 189 4.88 13.00 4.42
CA GLY A 189 3.53 12.62 4.86
C GLY A 189 2.88 13.61 5.84
N ALA A 190 1.56 13.61 5.95
CA ALA A 190 0.82 14.50 6.85
C ALA A 190 0.88 14.02 8.31
N ASP A 191 0.95 14.97 9.26
CA ASP A 191 1.08 14.67 10.70
C ASP A 191 -0.03 13.75 11.22
N ALA A 192 -1.27 13.99 10.79
CA ALA A 192 -2.44 13.22 11.21
C ALA A 192 -2.40 11.77 10.72
N ASP A 193 -1.96 11.56 9.47
CA ASP A 193 -1.93 10.22 8.86
C ASP A 193 -0.80 9.39 9.45
N VAL A 194 0.38 10.00 9.66
CA VAL A 194 1.52 9.37 10.33
C VAL A 194 1.16 8.98 11.76
N ALA A 195 0.58 9.90 12.55
CA ALA A 195 0.17 9.61 13.92
C ALA A 195 -0.85 8.47 13.99
N THR A 196 -1.81 8.46 13.05
CA THR A 196 -2.80 7.39 12.92
C THR A 196 -2.15 6.05 12.56
N ALA A 197 -1.18 6.05 11.65
CA ALA A 197 -0.46 4.85 11.25
C ALA A 197 0.37 4.26 12.40
N ILE A 198 1.02 5.10 13.20
CA ILE A 198 1.71 4.68 14.42
C ILE A 198 0.70 4.09 15.40
N TRP A 199 -0.37 4.81 15.73
CA TRP A 199 -1.39 4.38 16.69
C TRP A 199 -1.98 3.00 16.36
N LYS A 200 -2.29 2.73 15.09
CA LYS A 200 -2.88 1.46 14.64
C LYS A 200 -2.00 0.23 14.88
N LYS A 201 -0.68 0.39 14.93
CA LYS A 201 0.28 -0.73 15.06
C LYS A 201 1.00 -0.78 16.39
N LYS A 202 1.00 0.35 17.10
CA LYS A 202 1.62 0.51 18.40
C LYS A 202 0.92 -0.37 19.45
N PRO A 203 1.67 -1.11 20.28
CA PRO A 203 1.07 -1.89 21.36
C PRO A 203 0.48 -0.97 22.45
N PRO A 204 -0.59 -1.39 23.12
CA PRO A 204 -1.15 -0.64 24.25
C PRO A 204 -0.15 -0.55 25.41
N GLY A 205 -0.20 0.54 26.18
CA GLY A 205 0.62 0.72 27.39
C GLY A 205 2.04 1.25 27.18
N ILE A 206 2.58 1.20 25.95
CA ILE A 206 3.93 1.74 25.66
C ILE A 206 3.84 3.20 25.22
N PRO A 207 4.50 4.19 25.85
CA PRO A 207 4.53 5.56 25.34
C PRO A 207 5.33 5.72 24.04
N THR A 208 5.02 6.77 23.29
CA THR A 208 5.82 7.22 22.14
C THR A 208 6.52 8.54 22.47
N THR A 209 7.70 8.78 21.91
CA THR A 209 8.47 10.01 22.13
C THR A 209 8.82 10.72 20.82
N GLY A 210 8.94 12.05 20.88
CA GLY A 210 9.32 12.88 19.75
C GLY A 210 8.93 14.35 19.92
N SER A 211 9.37 15.20 18.99
CA SER A 211 9.14 16.65 19.04
C SER A 211 7.74 17.07 18.57
N THR A 212 7.07 16.25 17.76
CA THR A 212 5.74 16.50 17.21
C THR A 212 4.74 15.62 17.92
N THR A 213 3.66 16.21 18.45
CA THR A 213 2.58 15.46 19.13
C THR A 213 1.26 15.72 18.45
N VAL A 214 0.55 14.65 18.11
CA VAL A 214 -0.75 14.66 17.46
C VAL A 214 -1.72 13.81 18.25
N THR A 215 -2.95 14.31 18.43
CA THR A 215 -4.03 13.55 19.06
C THR A 215 -4.76 12.72 18.02
N VAL A 216 -4.82 11.41 18.23
CA VAL A 216 -5.57 10.46 17.40
C VAL A 216 -6.82 10.02 18.15
N THR A 217 -7.98 10.10 17.50
CA THR A 217 -9.27 9.67 18.05
C THR A 217 -9.65 8.28 17.55
N ASP A 218 -9.94 7.36 18.47
CA ASP A 218 -10.38 6.01 18.15
C ASP A 218 -11.89 5.95 17.90
N SER A 219 -12.26 6.12 16.63
CA SER A 219 -13.66 6.06 16.17
C SER A 219 -14.10 4.67 15.73
N GLY A 220 -13.23 3.65 15.76
CA GLY A 220 -13.44 2.37 15.07
C GLY A 220 -14.48 1.44 15.70
N ASN A 221 -14.73 1.57 17.01
CA ASN A 221 -15.50 0.58 17.76
C ASN A 221 -16.94 1.01 18.11
N GLY A 222 -17.50 2.02 17.44
CA GLY A 222 -18.87 2.46 17.69
C GLY A 222 -19.09 3.07 19.09
N TYR A 223 -18.04 3.64 19.69
CA TYR A 223 -18.14 4.34 20.97
C TYR A 223 -19.07 5.55 20.87
N ALA A 224 -19.94 5.73 21.87
CA ALA A 224 -20.78 6.93 21.98
C ALA A 224 -19.93 8.21 22.17
N THR A 225 -18.81 8.10 22.89
CA THR A 225 -17.77 9.12 23.00
C THR A 225 -16.42 8.47 22.73
N PRO A 226 -15.85 8.63 21.52
CA PRO A 226 -14.55 8.07 21.15
C PRO A 226 -13.42 8.51 22.09
N PRO A 227 -12.60 7.58 22.63
CA PRO A 227 -11.40 7.95 23.36
C PRO A 227 -10.36 8.55 22.40
N SER A 228 -9.46 9.38 22.94
CA SER A 228 -8.37 10.00 22.17
C SER A 228 -7.03 9.76 22.84
N TYR A 229 -5.99 9.59 22.02
CA TYR A 229 -4.64 9.23 22.44
C TYR A 229 -3.63 10.19 21.84
N SER A 230 -2.70 10.68 22.65
CA SER A 230 -1.58 11.49 22.16
C SER A 230 -0.47 10.58 21.62
N ILE A 231 -0.08 10.82 20.37
CA ILE A 231 1.02 10.13 19.69
C ILE A 231 2.09 11.15 19.39
N SER A 232 3.32 10.85 19.82
CA SER A 232 4.48 11.71 19.63
C SER A 232 5.49 11.03 18.72
N PHE A 233 6.04 11.77 17.77
CA PHE A 233 7.05 11.32 16.82
C PHE A 233 7.93 12.50 16.41
N THR A 234 9.05 12.24 15.75
CA THR A 234 10.00 13.28 15.31
C THR A 234 9.95 13.42 13.79
N ARG A 235 10.00 14.66 13.32
CA ARG A 235 10.22 14.97 11.90
C ARG A 235 11.72 14.99 11.62
N ALA A 236 12.14 14.24 10.61
CA ALA A 236 13.54 14.18 10.22
C ALA A 236 14.02 15.56 9.75
N ALA A 237 15.11 16.05 10.33
CA ALA A 237 15.78 17.26 9.85
C ALA A 237 16.72 16.91 8.69
N ALA A 238 16.73 17.73 7.64
CA ALA A 238 17.70 17.57 6.56
C ALA A 238 19.12 17.89 7.07
N GLN A 239 20.05 16.96 6.86
CA GLN A 239 21.46 17.13 7.18
C GLN A 239 22.26 17.13 5.88
N ALA A 240 22.82 18.28 5.52
CA ALA A 240 23.67 18.40 4.35
C ALA A 240 24.92 17.52 4.51
N VAL A 241 25.23 16.77 3.46
CA VAL A 241 26.45 15.98 3.30
C VAL A 241 27.30 16.67 2.24
N HIS A 242 28.59 16.79 2.52
CA HIS A 242 29.57 17.33 1.59
C HIS A 242 30.45 16.20 1.06
N VAL A 243 30.80 16.28 -0.23
CA VAL A 243 31.65 15.28 -0.90
C VAL A 243 32.86 15.99 -1.50
N LEU A 244 34.05 15.52 -1.16
CA LEU A 244 35.31 15.98 -1.74
C LEU A 244 35.84 14.91 -2.67
N VAL A 245 35.98 15.23 -3.95
CA VAL A 245 36.61 14.38 -4.96
C VAL A 245 37.96 14.98 -5.32
N THR A 246 39.03 14.28 -4.99
CA THR A 246 40.40 14.70 -5.34
C THR A 246 40.89 13.88 -6.53
N LEU A 247 41.24 14.56 -7.62
CA LEU A 247 41.79 13.96 -8.83
C LEU A 247 43.25 14.35 -9.04
N SER A 248 44.03 13.47 -9.67
CA SER A 248 45.37 13.80 -10.15
C SER A 248 45.27 14.51 -11.51
N ALA A 249 46.04 15.59 -11.68
CA ALA A 249 46.04 16.36 -12.93
C ALA A 249 46.34 15.48 -14.17
N SER A 250 45.57 15.69 -15.24
CA SER A 250 45.73 15.03 -16.54
C SER A 250 45.47 16.03 -17.66
N VAL A 251 46.27 15.94 -18.74
CA VAL A 251 46.07 16.77 -19.94
C VAL A 251 44.85 16.36 -20.77
N LEU A 252 44.23 15.23 -20.43
CA LEU A 252 43.04 14.68 -21.08
C LEU A 252 41.74 15.06 -20.38
N THR A 253 41.81 15.86 -19.29
CA THR A 253 40.62 16.25 -18.52
C THR A 253 39.76 17.21 -19.34
N PRO A 254 38.47 16.89 -19.58
CA PRO A 254 37.54 17.77 -20.28
C PRO A 254 37.33 19.11 -19.55
N GLN A 255 36.87 20.15 -20.24
CA GLN A 255 36.61 21.46 -19.62
C GLN A 255 35.44 21.44 -18.62
N ASP A 256 34.49 20.53 -18.81
CA ASP A 256 33.26 20.34 -18.02
C ASP A 256 33.36 19.22 -16.98
N TYR A 257 34.57 18.73 -16.70
CA TYR A 257 34.82 17.59 -15.81
C TYR A 257 34.19 17.75 -14.42
N ALA A 258 34.23 18.94 -13.84
CA ALA A 258 33.67 19.21 -12.53
C ALA A 258 32.15 18.98 -12.51
N SER A 259 31.44 19.47 -13.53
CA SER A 259 29.99 19.28 -13.65
C SER A 259 29.60 17.83 -13.93
N GLN A 260 30.40 17.10 -14.71
CA GLN A 260 30.18 15.65 -14.92
C GLN A 260 30.33 14.87 -13.62
N ILE A 261 31.36 15.17 -12.82
CA ILE A 261 31.59 14.54 -11.51
C ILE A 261 30.46 14.87 -10.54
N GLN A 262 30.08 16.15 -10.43
CA GLN A 262 28.97 16.58 -9.58
C GLN A 262 27.68 15.84 -9.92
N SER A 263 27.37 15.70 -11.21
CA SER A 263 26.17 14.99 -11.67
C SER A 263 26.22 13.49 -11.36
N ALA A 264 27.37 12.85 -11.56
CA ALA A 264 27.54 11.42 -11.26
C ALA A 264 27.45 11.12 -9.76
N VAL A 265 28.07 11.95 -8.93
CA VAL A 265 28.02 11.84 -7.47
C VAL A 265 26.60 12.07 -6.96
N LEU A 266 25.89 13.07 -7.47
CA LEU A 266 24.49 13.32 -7.09
C LEU A 266 23.59 12.14 -7.45
N SER A 267 23.72 11.61 -8.67
CA SER A 267 22.93 10.47 -9.12
C SER A 267 23.24 9.21 -8.30
N ALA A 268 24.49 8.98 -7.92
CA ALA A 268 24.85 7.87 -7.03
C ALA A 268 24.26 8.03 -5.63
N PHE A 269 24.24 9.26 -5.10
CA PHE A 269 23.62 9.54 -3.81
C PHE A 269 22.12 9.26 -3.84
N GLU A 270 21.38 9.80 -4.82
CA GLU A 270 19.93 9.60 -4.95
C GLU A 270 19.52 8.11 -5.06
N ASN A 271 20.38 7.29 -5.68
CA ASN A 271 20.13 5.85 -5.84
C ASN A 271 20.70 4.99 -4.70
N ALA A 272 21.41 5.58 -3.74
CA ALA A 272 22.01 4.83 -2.64
C ALA A 272 20.96 4.49 -1.59
N ALA A 273 20.93 3.22 -1.15
CA ALA A 273 20.12 2.77 -0.02
C ALA A 273 20.49 3.44 1.31
N GLU A 274 21.61 4.15 1.33
CA GLU A 274 22.25 4.86 2.45
C GLU A 274 21.67 6.26 2.69
N THR A 275 20.77 6.74 1.82
CA THR A 275 20.05 8.03 1.96
C THR A 275 18.90 8.02 2.97
N LYS A 276 18.84 6.97 3.79
CA LYS A 276 17.78 6.77 4.78
C LYS A 276 18.06 7.53 6.08
N ILE A 277 17.01 7.74 6.87
CA ILE A 277 17.13 8.30 8.23
C ILE A 277 18.06 7.40 9.06
N ALA A 278 18.96 8.01 9.84
CA ALA A 278 20.00 7.31 10.61
C ALA A 278 21.01 6.53 9.74
N GLY A 279 21.08 6.81 8.44
CA GLY A 279 21.98 6.12 7.51
C GLY A 279 23.45 6.49 7.70
N THR A 280 24.33 5.55 7.33
CA THR A 280 25.75 5.80 7.16
C THR A 280 26.05 5.94 5.69
N VAL A 281 26.59 7.09 5.27
CA VAL A 281 27.01 7.35 3.90
C VAL A 281 28.49 7.03 3.78
N TYR A 282 28.83 6.10 2.88
CA TYR A 282 30.22 5.72 2.64
C TYR A 282 30.77 6.42 1.39
N ALA A 283 31.99 6.94 1.46
CA ALA A 283 32.66 7.53 0.30
C ALA A 283 32.89 6.50 -0.83
N SER A 284 32.95 5.21 -0.49
CA SER A 284 33.19 4.09 -1.42
C SER A 284 32.16 4.00 -2.54
N ILE A 285 30.90 4.38 -2.30
CA ILE A 285 29.83 4.31 -3.30
C ILE A 285 30.07 5.23 -4.50
N PHE A 286 30.84 6.31 -4.30
CA PHE A 286 31.12 7.28 -5.34
C PHE A 286 32.28 6.87 -6.27
N TYR A 287 33.15 5.96 -5.84
CA TYR A 287 34.35 5.62 -6.63
C TYR A 287 34.00 4.98 -7.97
N SER A 288 33.03 4.08 -8.00
CA SER A 288 32.65 3.36 -9.23
C SER A 288 32.02 4.30 -10.26
N VAL A 289 31.10 5.16 -9.83
CA VAL A 289 30.41 6.11 -10.71
C VAL A 289 31.34 7.20 -11.24
N VAL A 290 32.27 7.69 -10.41
CA VAL A 290 33.25 8.69 -10.84
C VAL A 290 34.26 8.06 -11.80
N ALA A 291 34.71 6.83 -11.54
CA ALA A 291 35.61 6.12 -12.45
C ALA A 291 34.95 5.79 -13.80
N ALA A 292 33.63 5.59 -13.83
CA ALA A 292 32.87 5.31 -15.04
C ALA A 292 32.76 6.50 -16.02
N LEU A 293 33.08 7.72 -15.59
CA LEU A 293 33.01 8.93 -16.43
C LEU A 293 34.02 8.95 -17.58
N GLY A 294 35.13 8.21 -17.45
CA GLY A 294 36.07 8.03 -18.55
C GLY A 294 37.50 7.72 -18.12
N SER A 295 38.31 7.31 -19.09
CA SER A 295 39.73 6.98 -18.88
C SER A 295 40.61 8.17 -18.47
N TRP A 296 40.08 9.39 -18.56
CA TRP A 296 40.74 10.61 -18.08
C TRP A 296 40.70 10.75 -16.56
N VAL A 297 39.78 10.08 -15.87
CA VAL A 297 39.59 10.18 -14.43
C VAL A 297 40.71 9.43 -13.70
N ARG A 298 41.43 10.16 -12.83
CA ARG A 298 42.48 9.61 -11.96
C ARG A 298 42.18 9.96 -10.51
N ILE A 299 41.39 9.12 -9.85
CA ILE A 299 40.95 9.36 -8.46
C ILE A 299 42.13 9.18 -7.51
N VAL A 300 42.43 10.22 -6.73
CA VAL A 300 43.39 10.17 -5.61
C VAL A 300 42.66 9.69 -4.36
N ASN A 301 41.57 10.36 -4.02
CA ASN A 301 40.65 9.96 -2.97
C ASN A 301 39.28 10.62 -3.17
N ILE A 302 38.26 10.03 -2.54
CA ILE A 302 36.96 10.63 -2.30
C ILE A 302 36.71 10.56 -0.79
N LYS A 303 36.25 11.67 -0.22
CA LYS A 303 35.91 11.79 1.20
C LYS A 303 34.53 12.42 1.36
N VAL A 304 33.89 12.14 2.49
CA VAL A 304 32.57 12.68 2.87
C VAL A 304 32.68 13.47 4.17
N SER A 305 31.75 14.41 4.38
CA SER A 305 31.74 15.28 5.56
C SER A 305 30.31 15.75 5.90
N LEU A 306 30.06 16.07 7.17
CA LEU A 306 28.82 16.69 7.65
C LEU A 306 28.94 18.21 7.87
N ASP A 307 30.17 18.73 7.93
CA ASP A 307 30.46 20.13 8.23
C ASP A 307 31.25 20.84 7.10
N GLY A 308 31.68 20.10 6.07
CA GLY A 308 32.46 20.59 4.94
C GLY A 308 33.94 20.88 5.27
N THR A 309 34.40 20.54 6.47
CA THR A 309 35.75 20.82 6.96
C THR A 309 36.48 19.58 7.49
N THR A 310 35.75 18.67 8.12
CA THR A 310 36.23 17.40 8.66
C THR A 310 35.89 16.29 7.68
N TRP A 311 36.90 15.76 7.00
CA TRP A 311 36.75 14.77 5.93
C TRP A 311 37.02 13.35 6.41
N ALA A 312 36.09 12.44 6.15
CA ALA A 312 36.15 11.03 6.56
C ALA A 312 35.84 10.08 5.38
N ASP A 313 36.08 8.78 5.57
CA ASP A 313 35.70 7.74 4.60
C ASP A 313 34.23 7.33 4.72
N ASP A 314 33.64 7.57 5.90
CA ASP A 314 32.23 7.34 6.20
C ASP A 314 31.73 8.41 7.19
N ILE A 315 30.43 8.70 7.12
CA ILE A 315 29.73 9.58 8.05
C ILE A 315 28.38 8.95 8.40
N THR A 316 28.01 9.00 9.68
CA THR A 316 26.71 8.53 10.15
C THR A 316 25.86 9.73 10.58
N VAL A 317 24.65 9.84 10.05
CA VAL A 317 23.70 10.88 10.47
C VAL A 317 22.91 10.45 11.72
N SER A 318 22.41 11.44 12.47
CA SER A 318 21.58 11.20 13.65
C SER A 318 20.30 10.44 13.32
N ALA A 319 19.72 9.75 14.32
CA ALA A 319 18.41 9.12 14.19
C ALA A 319 17.24 10.11 13.98
N ALA A 320 17.49 11.41 14.21
CA ALA A 320 16.56 12.50 13.92
C ALA A 320 16.84 13.19 12.57
N GLN A 321 17.78 12.70 11.76
CA GLN A 321 18.24 13.37 10.55
C GLN A 321 18.18 12.47 9.31
N ILE A 322 17.94 13.09 8.17
CA ILE A 322 18.02 12.47 6.83
C ILE A 322 19.13 13.14 6.03
N PRO A 323 20.07 12.39 5.44
CA PRO A 323 21.18 12.99 4.70
C PRO A 323 20.69 13.56 3.37
N THR A 324 21.13 14.76 3.02
CA THR A 324 20.83 15.43 1.75
C THR A 324 22.11 15.88 1.07
N LEU A 325 22.11 15.86 -0.27
CA LEU A 325 23.26 16.29 -1.06
C LEU A 325 22.79 17.27 -2.14
N SER A 326 23.52 18.36 -2.30
CA SER A 326 23.33 19.29 -3.42
C SER A 326 24.61 19.40 -4.25
N SER A 327 24.50 19.85 -5.50
CA SER A 327 25.67 20.04 -6.36
C SER A 327 26.68 21.07 -5.80
N ALA A 328 26.21 22.03 -4.99
CA ALA A 328 27.06 23.01 -4.34
C ALA A 328 27.93 22.41 -3.22
N ASP A 329 27.50 21.29 -2.64
CA ASP A 329 28.21 20.60 -1.56
C ASP A 329 29.24 19.59 -2.07
N ILE A 330 29.37 19.46 -3.40
CA ILE A 330 30.32 18.58 -4.06
C ILE A 330 31.50 19.42 -4.55
N THR A 331 32.64 19.26 -3.87
CA THR A 331 33.90 19.93 -4.20
C THR A 331 34.79 19.01 -5.02
N VAL A 332 35.27 19.49 -6.17
CA VAL A 332 36.24 18.78 -7.00
C VAL A 332 37.58 19.50 -6.92
N ALA A 333 38.59 18.82 -6.37
CA ALA A 333 39.93 19.34 -6.20
C ALA A 333 40.92 18.61 -7.13
N SER A 334 41.95 19.33 -7.59
CA SER A 334 43.08 18.76 -8.29
C SER A 334 44.30 18.71 -7.38
N SER A 335 44.94 17.54 -7.31
CA SER A 335 46.28 17.33 -6.75
C SER A 335 47.37 17.52 -7.80
#